data_AF-A0A6B3I701-F1
#
_entry.id   AF-A0A6B3I701-F1
#
_cell.length_a   1.000
_cell.length_b   1.000
_cell.length_c   1.000
_cell.angle_alpha   90.00
_cell.angle_beta   90.00
_cell.angle_gamma   90.00
#
_symmetry.space_group_name_H-M   'P 1'
#
loop_
_entity.id
_entity.type
_entity.pdbx_description
1 polymer ?
#
loop_
_entity_poly.entity_id
_entity_poly.type
_entity_poly.pdbx_seq_one_letter_code
_entity_poly.pdbx_strand_id
1 'polypeptide(L)'
;MALDRGLDWLLDDLTSRVQYIRHALVLSNDGLVTGASTGLAREDAEHLAAVSSGLHSLARGSGRHFRAGRARQTMVEFDEALLFVTAAGD
;
A
#
# COMPACT_ATOMS: atom_id res chain seq x y z
N MET A 1 -9.22 19.09 0.25
CA MET A 1 -9.03 17.73 -0.28
C MET A 1 -7.65 17.71 -0.90
N ALA A 2 -6.63 17.67 -0.06
CA ALA A 2 -5.25 17.85 -0.48
C ALA A 2 -4.61 16.48 -0.62
N LEU A 3 -4.14 16.16 -1.84
CA LEU A 3 -2.92 15.39 -1.98
C LEU A 3 -1.87 16.17 -1.16
N ASP A 4 -1.57 15.69 0.03
CA ASP A 4 -0.45 16.21 0.78
C ASP A 4 0.80 15.76 0.03
N ARG A 5 1.31 16.63 -0.85
CA ARG A 5 2.59 16.44 -1.56
C ARG A 5 3.76 16.19 -0.59
N GLY A 6 3.53 16.31 0.72
CA GLY A 6 4.48 15.98 1.77
C GLY A 6 4.92 14.52 1.81
N LEU A 7 4.23 13.55 1.19
CA LEU A 7 4.68 12.14 1.20
C LEU A 7 5.28 11.66 -0.13
N ASP A 8 4.96 12.28 -1.26
CA ASP A 8 5.42 11.82 -2.58
C ASP A 8 6.96 11.76 -2.64
N TRP A 9 7.65 12.77 -2.09
CA TRP A 9 9.12 12.79 -2.06
C TRP A 9 9.73 11.62 -1.27
N LEU A 10 9.05 11.16 -0.22
CA LEU A 10 9.53 10.04 0.60
C LEU A 10 9.37 8.71 -0.14
N LEU A 11 8.30 8.58 -0.93
CA LEU A 11 8.04 7.41 -1.76
C LEU A 11 8.97 7.37 -2.97
N ASP A 12 9.29 8.53 -3.54
CA ASP A 12 10.34 8.67 -4.55
C ASP A 12 11.73 8.35 -3.98
N ASP A 13 12.05 8.81 -2.77
CA ASP A 13 13.30 8.44 -2.08
C ASP A 13 13.38 6.92 -1.82
N LEU A 14 12.27 6.29 -1.41
CA LEU A 14 12.20 4.83 -1.23
C LEU A 14 12.47 4.05 -2.52
N THR A 15 11.80 4.42 -3.61
CA THR A 15 11.98 3.76 -4.92
C THR A 15 13.37 3.99 -5.50
N SER A 16 13.98 5.17 -5.26
CA SER A 16 15.33 5.47 -5.74
C SER A 16 16.43 4.74 -4.95
N ARG A 17 16.24 4.52 -3.63
CA ARG A 17 17.24 3.86 -2.77
C ARG A 17 17.19 2.34 -2.82
N VAL A 18 16.03 1.77 -3.15
CA VAL A 18 15.83 0.32 -3.17
C VAL A 18 15.50 -0.11 -4.60
N GLN A 19 16.51 -0.57 -5.33
CA GLN A 19 16.40 -0.89 -6.77
C GLN A 19 15.27 -1.88 -7.13
N TYR A 20 14.81 -2.69 -6.17
CA TYR A 20 13.79 -3.71 -6.38
C TYR A 20 12.36 -3.20 -6.16
N ILE A 21 12.18 -1.98 -5.63
CA ILE A 21 10.86 -1.37 -5.45
C ILE A 21 10.52 -0.61 -6.73
N ARG A 22 9.55 -1.14 -7.50
CA ARG A 22 9.07 -0.51 -8.74
C ARG A 22 8.14 0.68 -8.46
N HIS A 23 7.25 0.52 -7.49
CA HIS A 23 6.20 1.49 -7.14
C HIS A 23 5.97 1.49 -5.63
N ALA A 24 5.60 2.65 -5.09
CA ALA A 24 5.18 2.80 -3.71
C ALA A 24 4.00 3.78 -3.62
N LEU A 25 3.08 3.52 -2.69
CA LEU A 25 1.99 4.43 -2.36
C LEU A 25 1.63 4.33 -0.88
N VAL A 26 1.06 5.39 -0.34
CA VAL A 26 0.37 5.40 0.95
C VAL A 26 -1.11 5.62 0.68
N LEU A 27 -1.95 4.87 1.40
CA LEU A 27 -3.40 5.04 1.37
C LEU A 27 -3.94 5.22 2.79
N SER A 28 -5.06 5.93 2.91
CA SER A 28 -5.84 6.04 4.14
C SER A 28 -6.67 4.78 4.37
N ASN A 29 -7.17 4.62 5.60
CA ASN A 29 -7.97 3.45 5.99
C ASN A 29 -9.32 3.33 5.25
N ASP A 30 -9.77 4.38 4.55
CA ASP A 30 -10.92 4.37 3.65
C ASP A 30 -10.57 4.01 2.19
N GLY A 31 -9.29 3.76 1.89
CA GLY A 31 -8.80 3.32 0.58
C GLY A 31 -8.43 4.45 -0.39
N LEU A 32 -8.37 5.70 0.06
CA LEU A 32 -7.93 6.82 -0.78
C LEU A 32 -6.41 6.96 -0.77
N VAL A 33 -5.83 7.29 -1.94
CA VAL A 33 -4.39 7.57 -2.06
C VAL A 33 -4.05 8.86 -1.32
N THR A 34 -3.07 8.80 -0.42
CA THR A 34 -2.54 9.96 0.31
C THR A 34 -1.15 10.39 -0.19
N GLY A 35 -0.43 9.50 -0.88
CA GLY A 35 0.80 9.82 -1.61
C GLY A 35 1.19 8.65 -2.53
N ALA A 36 1.91 8.94 -3.61
CA ALA A 36 2.40 7.93 -4.54
C ALA A 36 3.78 8.30 -5.11
N SER A 37 4.60 7.30 -5.40
CA SER A 37 5.84 7.49 -6.16
C SER A 37 5.54 7.92 -7.59
N THR A 38 6.34 8.82 -8.14
CA THR A 38 6.21 9.39 -9.50
C THR A 38 6.14 8.32 -10.60
N GLY A 39 6.76 7.16 -10.40
CA GLY A 39 6.72 6.04 -11.35
C GLY A 39 5.37 5.30 -11.42
N LEU A 40 4.43 5.58 -10.50
CA LEU A 40 3.11 4.97 -10.48
C LEU A 40 2.06 5.96 -11.00
N ALA A 41 1.44 5.67 -12.14
CA ALA A 41 0.41 6.52 -12.71
C ALA A 41 -0.76 6.67 -11.74
N ARG A 42 -1.43 7.83 -11.76
CA ARG A 42 -2.49 8.14 -10.79
C ARG A 42 -3.62 7.12 -10.80
N GLU A 43 -4.08 6.71 -11.98
CA GLU A 43 -5.13 5.72 -12.14
C GLU A 43 -4.73 4.35 -11.58
N ASP A 44 -3.47 3.94 -11.79
CA ASP A 44 -2.92 2.71 -11.22
C ASP A 44 -2.76 2.81 -9.70
N ALA A 45 -2.40 3.98 -9.17
CA ALA A 45 -2.32 4.22 -7.73
C ALA A 45 -3.70 4.11 -7.05
N GLU A 46 -4.73 4.69 -7.66
CA GLU A 46 -6.11 4.61 -7.19
C GLU A 46 -6.60 3.15 -7.23
N HIS A 47 -6.30 2.41 -8.30
CA HIS A 47 -6.62 0.99 -8.40
C HIS A 47 -5.89 0.15 -7.34
N LEU A 48 -4.58 0.34 -7.19
CA LEU A 48 -3.76 -0.41 -6.24
C LEU A 48 -4.14 -0.09 -4.79
N ALA A 49 -4.55 1.14 -4.48
CA ALA A 49 -5.08 1.50 -3.17
C ALA A 49 -6.40 0.77 -2.86
N ALA A 50 -7.33 0.70 -3.81
CA ALA A 50 -8.57 -0.03 -3.65
C ALA A 50 -8.34 -1.54 -3.39
N VAL A 51 -7.46 -2.16 -4.18
CA VAL A 51 -7.07 -3.57 -4.01
C VAL A 51 -6.40 -3.79 -2.65
N SER A 52 -5.43 -2.94 -2.29
CA SER A 52 -4.67 -3.06 -1.04
C SER A 52 -5.56 -2.90 0.20
N SER A 53 -6.50 -1.95 0.17
CA SER A 53 -7.49 -1.76 1.24
C SER A 53 -8.39 -2.99 1.41
N GLY A 54 -8.89 -3.55 0.31
CA GLY A 54 -9.69 -4.78 0.33
C GLY A 54 -8.94 -5.97 0.92
N LEU A 55 -7.70 -6.21 0.46
CA LEU A 55 -6.84 -7.28 0.97
C LEU A 55 -6.55 -7.13 2.47
N HIS A 56 -6.19 -5.93 2.92
CA HIS A 56 -5.93 -5.67 4.33
C HIS A 56 -7.18 -5.87 5.20
N SER A 57 -8.36 -5.47 4.72
CA SER A 57 -9.64 -5.68 5.41
C SER A 57 -9.96 -7.17 5.58
N LEU A 58 -9.76 -7.99 4.53
CA LEU A 58 -9.95 -9.44 4.58
C LEU A 58 -8.96 -10.11 5.54
N ALA A 59 -7.68 -9.74 5.50
CA ALA A 59 -6.67 -10.27 6.40
C ALA A 59 -7.00 -9.93 7.87
N ARG A 60 -7.39 -8.68 8.14
CA ARG A 60 -7.82 -8.22 9.46
C ARG A 60 -9.08 -8.95 9.95
N GLY A 61 -10.06 -9.15 9.07
CA GLY A 61 -11.27 -9.92 9.36
C GLY A 61 -10.96 -11.37 9.73
N SER A 62 -10.10 -12.01 8.96
CA SER A 62 -9.66 -13.39 9.19
C SER A 62 -8.90 -13.54 10.51
N GLY A 63 -7.96 -12.63 10.81
CA GLY A 63 -7.22 -12.62 12.07
C GLY A 63 -8.14 -12.53 13.30
N ARG A 64 -9.19 -11.70 13.23
CA ARG A 64 -10.23 -11.64 14.27
C ARG A 64 -11.06 -12.92 14.35
N HIS A 65 -11.55 -13.41 13.21
CA HIS A 65 -12.44 -14.56 13.13
C HIS A 65 -11.78 -15.83 13.70
N PHE A 66 -10.54 -16.09 13.31
CA PHE A 66 -9.78 -17.26 13.74
C PHE A 66 -8.98 -17.04 15.04
N ARG A 67 -9.18 -15.90 15.74
CA ARG A 67 -8.44 -15.53 16.96
C ARG A 67 -6.91 -15.58 16.80
N ALA A 68 -6.43 -15.26 15.60
CA ALA A 68 -5.00 -15.30 15.22
C ALA A 68 -4.28 -13.96 15.43
N GLY A 69 -4.94 -12.97 16.04
CA GLY A 69 -4.37 -11.65 16.33
C GLY A 69 -4.48 -10.66 15.16
N ARG A 70 -3.65 -9.61 15.20
CA ARG A 70 -3.65 -8.53 14.20
C ARG A 70 -2.83 -8.94 12.97
N ALA A 71 -3.36 -8.71 11.78
CA ALA A 71 -2.60 -8.85 10.54
C ALA A 71 -1.43 -7.85 10.55
N ARG A 72 -0.20 -8.34 10.44
CA ARG A 72 1.01 -7.50 10.40
C ARG A 72 1.29 -6.97 8.99
N GLN A 73 0.98 -7.80 7.99
CA GLN A 73 1.29 -7.54 6.59
C GLN A 73 0.47 -8.50 5.72
N THR A 74 0.08 -8.04 4.53
CA THR A 74 -0.37 -8.89 3.43
C THR A 74 0.75 -8.97 2.40
N MET A 75 1.00 -10.16 1.86
CA MET A 75 1.93 -10.39 0.75
C MET A 75 1.19 -11.14 -0.35
N VAL A 76 1.30 -10.66 -1.58
CA VAL A 76 0.80 -11.34 -2.78
C VAL A 76 1.97 -11.54 -3.72
N GLU A 77 2.15 -12.77 -4.20
CA GLU A 77 3.18 -13.13 -5.17
C GLU A 77 2.54 -13.29 -6.55
N PHE A 78 3.15 -12.65 -7.52
CA PHE A 78 2.84 -12.74 -8.94
C PHE A 78 4.06 -13.33 -9.65
N ASP A 79 3.88 -13.80 -10.89
CA ASP A 79 4.96 -14.38 -11.70
C ASP A 79 6.18 -13.45 -11.82
N GLU A 80 5.98 -12.13 -11.78
CA GLU A 80 7.03 -11.14 -11.99
C GLU A 80 7.13 -10.06 -10.88
N ALA A 81 6.37 -10.19 -9.78
CA ALA A 81 6.32 -9.14 -8.75
C ALA A 81 5.84 -9.66 -7.39
N LEU A 82 6.14 -8.88 -6.35
CA LEU A 82 5.56 -9.03 -5.02
C LEU A 82 4.81 -7.74 -4.66
N LEU A 83 3.60 -7.88 -4.15
CA LEU A 83 2.87 -6.79 -3.49
C LEU A 83 2.95 -6.97 -1.98
N PHE A 84 3.38 -5.91 -1.30
CA PHE A 84 3.39 -5.83 0.15
C PHE A 84 2.43 -4.74 0.62
N VAL A 85 1.52 -5.09 1.54
CA VAL A 85 0.62 -4.14 2.18
C VAL A 85 0.81 -4.23 3.68
N THR A 86 1.28 -3.14 4.30
CA THR A 86 1.50 -3.07 5.75
C THR A 86 0.96 -1.74 6.30
N ALA A 87 0.82 -1.66 7.62
CA ALA A 87 0.39 -0.44 8.27
C ALA A 87 1.49 0.62 8.18
N ALA A 88 1.13 1.83 7.73
CA ALA A 88 2.01 2.99 7.63
C ALA A 88 1.54 4.11 8.58
N GLY A 89 1.12 3.73 9.78
CA GLY A 89 0.44 4.59 10.76
C GLY A 89 -0.56 3.79 11.60
N ASP A 90 -1.27 4.49 12.49
CA ASP A 90 -2.32 3.92 13.34
C ASP A 90 -3.69 3.83 12.64
#